data_AF-A0A0Q9WZU2-F1
#
_entry.id   AF-A0A0Q9WZU2-F1
#
_cell.length_a   1.000
_cell.length_b   1.000
_cell.length_c   1.000
_cell.angle_alpha   90.00
_cell.angle_beta   90.00
_cell.angle_gamma   90.00
#
_symmetry.space_group_name_H-M   'P 1'
#
loop_
_entity.id
_entity.type
_entity.pdbx_description
1 polymer ?
#
loop_
_entity_poly.entity_id
_entity_poly.type
_entity_poly.pdbx_seq_one_letter_code
_entity_poly.pdbx_strand_id
1 'polypeptide(L)'
;MVIGHESAGVVAKVGSKVKNLTVGDRVAIEPGVPCYKCDHCKQGSYNLCPDMVFCATPPYDGNLTRYYKHAADFCFKLPDHVTMEEGALLEPLSVGVHACKRAGVSLGSRVLILGAGPIGLVTLLVAQSMGATEILITDLVQHRLDIAKELGATHTLLLTSDDTAEQVVDCVHHTMFEDPDISIDCCGAENSTRLAIFATRAGGVVVIVGMGLPEMKLPLFNALAREVDIRGVFRYCNDYAAALALVASGRVTVKRLVTHHFDIMETQKAFETAHSGTGGVIKVMIHVQPRNTNNPVKF
;
A
#
# COMPACT_ATOMS: atom_id res chain seq x y z
N MET A 1 -10.69 4.26 21.78
CA MET A 1 -10.55 4.23 20.31
C MET A 1 -10.57 2.78 19.86
N VAL A 2 -11.51 2.40 19.00
CA VAL A 2 -11.50 1.13 18.27
C VAL A 2 -10.41 1.19 17.19
N ILE A 3 -9.72 0.09 16.93
CA ILE A 3 -8.64 0.01 15.93
C ILE A 3 -9.15 -0.54 14.58
N GLY A 4 -8.25 -0.67 13.59
CA GLY A 4 -8.55 -1.23 12.26
C GLY A 4 -9.01 -0.19 11.22
N HIS A 5 -8.46 -0.27 10.02
CA HIS A 5 -8.81 0.60 8.89
C HIS A 5 -8.82 -0.10 7.53
N GLU A 6 -8.26 -1.30 7.41
CA GLU A 6 -8.17 -2.06 6.17
C GLU A 6 -9.24 -3.16 6.17
N SER A 7 -10.43 -2.88 5.61
CA SER A 7 -11.57 -3.77 5.83
C SER A 7 -12.52 -3.91 4.64
N ALA A 8 -13.27 -5.00 4.67
CA ALA A 8 -14.42 -5.26 3.84
C ALA A 8 -15.55 -5.84 4.70
N GLY A 9 -16.80 -5.58 4.32
CA GLY A 9 -17.97 -6.05 5.04
C GLY A 9 -19.18 -6.31 4.15
N VAL A 10 -20.29 -6.68 4.78
CA VAL A 10 -21.60 -6.82 4.13
C VAL A 10 -22.50 -5.70 4.62
N VAL A 11 -23.21 -5.04 3.71
CA VAL A 11 -24.17 -3.99 4.03
C VAL A 11 -25.32 -4.59 4.82
N ALA A 12 -25.38 -4.31 6.13
CA ALA A 12 -26.46 -4.78 7.00
C ALA A 12 -27.69 -3.86 6.98
N LYS A 13 -27.49 -2.56 6.72
CA LYS A 13 -28.53 -1.53 6.64
C LYS A 13 -28.02 -0.33 5.83
N VAL A 14 -28.94 0.36 5.15
CA VAL A 14 -28.64 1.59 4.43
C VAL A 14 -29.46 2.78 4.97
N GLY A 15 -28.90 3.98 4.85
CA GLY A 15 -29.62 5.22 5.15
C GLY A 15 -30.67 5.54 4.07
N SER A 16 -31.68 6.34 4.41
CA SER A 16 -32.82 6.63 3.51
C SER A 16 -32.45 7.33 2.19
N LYS A 17 -31.29 7.99 2.13
CA LYS A 17 -30.78 8.69 0.94
C LYS A 17 -29.78 7.86 0.11
N VAL A 18 -29.37 6.69 0.59
CA VAL A 18 -28.43 5.81 -0.11
C VAL A 18 -29.15 5.14 -1.28
N LYS A 19 -28.57 5.22 -2.48
CA LYS A 19 -29.16 4.66 -3.71
C LYS A 19 -28.21 3.70 -4.45
N ASN A 20 -26.92 3.76 -4.15
CA ASN A 20 -25.86 3.00 -4.81
C ASN A 20 -25.54 1.66 -4.13
N LEU A 21 -26.05 1.43 -2.93
CA LEU A 21 -25.85 0.21 -2.15
C LEU A 21 -27.18 -0.27 -1.56
N THR A 22 -27.28 -1.58 -1.37
CA THR A 22 -28.44 -2.28 -0.82
C THR A 22 -28.00 -3.31 0.23
N VAL A 23 -28.94 -3.73 1.10
CA VAL A 23 -28.65 -4.76 2.11
C VAL A 23 -28.21 -6.05 1.44
N GLY A 24 -27.13 -6.65 1.94
CA GLY A 24 -26.51 -7.85 1.38
C GLY A 24 -25.36 -7.59 0.41
N ASP A 25 -25.18 -6.35 -0.06
CA ASP A 25 -24.01 -6.00 -0.88
C ASP A 25 -22.70 -6.21 -0.10
N ARG A 26 -21.74 -6.86 -0.75
CA ARG A 26 -20.36 -6.99 -0.26
C ARG A 26 -19.60 -5.74 -0.66
N VAL A 27 -18.89 -5.11 0.27
CA VAL A 27 -18.19 -3.84 0.03
C VAL A 27 -16.78 -3.84 0.63
N ALA A 28 -15.83 -3.25 -0.09
CA ALA A 28 -14.60 -2.73 0.51
C ALA A 28 -14.84 -1.33 1.07
N ILE A 29 -14.15 -0.98 2.16
CA ILE A 29 -14.33 0.28 2.87
C ILE A 29 -13.09 1.15 2.66
N GLU A 30 -13.26 2.33 2.07
CA GLU A 30 -12.23 3.37 2.05
C GLU A 30 -12.27 4.16 3.36
N PRO A 31 -11.26 4.06 4.23
CA PRO A 31 -11.37 4.46 5.64
C PRO A 31 -11.43 5.98 5.89
N GLY A 32 -11.07 6.80 4.89
CA GLY A 32 -10.97 8.25 5.02
C GLY A 32 -12.18 8.99 4.44
N VAL A 33 -12.99 9.60 5.30
CA VAL A 33 -14.13 10.43 4.89
C VAL A 33 -13.78 11.91 5.06
N PRO A 34 -13.72 12.69 3.96
CA PRO A 34 -13.36 14.10 4.02
C PRO A 34 -14.56 14.99 4.40
N CYS A 35 -14.35 16.31 4.48
CA CYS A 35 -15.44 17.27 4.77
C CYS A 35 -16.28 17.66 3.55
N TYR A 36 -15.88 17.27 2.33
CA TYR A 36 -16.51 17.57 1.03
C TYR A 36 -16.54 19.05 0.61
N LYS A 37 -16.07 19.99 1.44
CA LYS A 37 -16.29 21.43 1.23
C LYS A 37 -15.02 22.27 1.14
N CYS A 38 -13.88 21.79 1.65
CA CYS A 38 -12.61 22.52 1.59
C CYS A 38 -11.99 22.48 0.20
N ASP A 39 -10.96 23.30 -0.03
CA ASP A 39 -10.33 23.43 -1.35
C ASP A 39 -9.68 22.12 -1.81
N HIS A 40 -9.03 21.39 -0.91
CA HIS A 40 -8.49 20.06 -1.22
C HIS A 40 -9.57 19.09 -1.72
N CYS A 41 -10.75 19.08 -1.10
CA CYS A 41 -11.86 18.23 -1.56
C CYS A 41 -12.32 18.65 -2.96
N LYS A 42 -12.50 19.96 -3.19
CA LYS A 42 -12.99 20.51 -4.46
C LYS A 42 -11.98 20.34 -5.61
N GLN A 43 -10.69 20.31 -5.30
CA GLN A 43 -9.60 20.07 -6.26
C GLN A 43 -9.36 18.58 -6.53
N GLY A 44 -10.06 17.68 -5.82
CA GLY A 44 -9.92 16.23 -5.98
C GLY A 44 -8.82 15.59 -5.13
N SER A 45 -8.12 16.36 -4.28
CA SER A 45 -7.07 15.87 -3.36
C SER A 45 -7.61 15.68 -1.93
N TYR A 46 -8.75 15.00 -1.77
CA TYR A 46 -9.46 14.93 -0.50
C TYR A 46 -8.68 14.26 0.63
N ASN A 47 -7.64 13.48 0.32
CA ASN A 47 -6.73 12.90 1.32
C ASN A 47 -5.99 13.95 2.15
N LEU A 48 -5.89 15.18 1.64
CA LEU A 48 -5.29 16.34 2.31
C LEU A 48 -6.31 17.19 3.08
N CYS A 49 -7.57 16.73 3.19
CA CYS A 49 -8.58 17.44 3.95
C CYS A 49 -8.16 17.59 5.43
N PRO A 50 -8.13 18.82 6.00
CA PRO A 50 -7.75 19.02 7.40
C PRO A 50 -8.77 18.43 8.37
N ASP A 51 -10.04 18.37 7.96
CA ASP A 51 -11.16 17.79 8.72
C ASP A 51 -11.38 16.30 8.39
N MET A 52 -10.34 15.59 7.95
CA MET A 52 -10.43 14.18 7.56
C MET A 52 -10.80 13.29 8.76
N VAL A 53 -11.87 12.53 8.62
CA VAL A 53 -12.23 11.45 9.54
C VAL A 53 -11.66 10.15 9.00
N PHE A 54 -10.61 9.63 9.62
CA PHE A 54 -9.93 8.41 9.17
C PHE A 54 -9.98 7.31 10.22
N CYS A 55 -10.43 6.12 9.83
CA CYS A 55 -10.54 4.96 10.73
C CYS A 55 -9.24 4.72 11.51
N ALA A 56 -9.35 4.55 12.83
CA ALA A 56 -8.22 4.26 13.74
C ALA A 56 -7.09 5.32 13.77
N THR A 57 -7.35 6.55 13.28
CA THR A 57 -6.49 7.71 13.54
C THR A 57 -7.13 8.54 14.66
N PRO A 58 -6.49 8.70 15.84
CA PRO A 58 -7.07 9.44 16.95
C PRO A 58 -7.58 10.83 16.53
N PRO A 59 -8.80 11.25 16.94
CA PRO A 59 -9.68 10.60 17.93
C PRO A 59 -10.70 9.61 17.34
N TYR A 60 -10.61 9.27 16.05
CA TYR A 60 -11.66 8.52 15.35
C TYR A 60 -11.54 7.01 15.52
N ASP A 61 -12.65 6.37 15.86
CA ASP A 61 -12.75 4.91 15.95
C ASP A 61 -12.56 4.24 14.59
N GLY A 62 -11.88 3.10 14.61
CA GLY A 62 -11.69 2.19 13.48
C GLY A 62 -12.81 1.16 13.32
N ASN A 63 -12.57 0.22 12.42
CA ASN A 63 -13.57 -0.74 11.92
C ASN A 63 -13.31 -2.21 12.32
N LEU A 64 -12.38 -2.49 13.26
CA LEU A 64 -12.22 -3.82 13.85
C LEU A 64 -13.32 -4.12 14.88
N THR A 65 -14.54 -4.30 14.39
CA THR A 65 -15.76 -4.56 15.16
C THR A 65 -16.77 -5.33 14.30
N ARG A 66 -17.82 -5.89 14.90
CA ARG A 66 -18.86 -6.66 14.18
C ARG A 66 -19.77 -5.78 13.32
N TYR A 67 -19.98 -4.53 13.73
CA TYR A 67 -20.81 -3.56 13.01
C TYR A 67 -20.13 -2.20 13.00
N TYR A 68 -20.06 -1.59 11.83
CA TYR A 68 -19.48 -0.28 11.61
C TYR A 68 -20.34 0.49 10.61
N LYS A 69 -20.60 1.77 10.86
CA LYS A 69 -21.31 2.65 9.92
C LYS A 69 -20.26 3.48 9.16
N HIS A 70 -20.46 3.65 7.87
CA HIS A 70 -19.56 4.45 7.04
C HIS A 70 -20.31 5.22 5.96
N ALA A 71 -19.63 6.19 5.34
CA ALA A 71 -20.18 6.96 4.22
C ALA A 71 -20.36 6.04 2.99
N ALA A 72 -21.55 6.06 2.38
CA ALA A 72 -21.92 5.09 1.33
C ALA A 72 -21.15 5.28 0.02
N ASP A 73 -20.63 6.48 -0.22
CA ASP A 73 -19.76 6.85 -1.33
C ASP A 73 -18.30 6.41 -1.12
N PHE A 74 -17.93 6.02 0.09
CA PHE A 74 -16.63 5.43 0.45
C PHE A 74 -16.72 3.90 0.70
N CYS A 75 -17.81 3.28 0.24
CA CYS A 75 -18.03 1.84 0.28
C CYS A 75 -18.15 1.31 -1.16
N PHE A 76 -17.18 0.52 -1.60
CA PHE A 76 -17.05 0.06 -2.97
C PHE A 76 -17.60 -1.37 -3.10
N LYS A 77 -18.68 -1.55 -3.87
CA LYS A 77 -19.29 -2.86 -4.09
C LYS A 77 -18.29 -3.81 -4.77
N LEU A 78 -18.10 -4.98 -4.15
CA LEU A 78 -17.23 -6.04 -4.66
C LEU A 78 -17.99 -6.90 -5.68
N PRO A 79 -17.40 -7.19 -6.85
CA PRO A 79 -17.87 -8.25 -7.73
C PRO A 79 -17.85 -9.62 -7.02
N ASP A 80 -18.71 -10.54 -7.47
CA ASP A 80 -18.87 -11.85 -6.82
C ASP A 80 -17.57 -12.65 -6.71
N HIS A 81 -16.70 -12.54 -7.72
CA HIS A 81 -15.43 -13.26 -7.79
C HIS A 81 -14.29 -12.62 -6.98
N VAL A 82 -14.45 -11.39 -6.50
CA VAL A 82 -13.49 -10.74 -5.59
C VAL A 82 -13.86 -11.09 -4.17
N THR A 83 -12.94 -11.62 -3.36
CA THR A 83 -13.22 -12.10 -1.99
C THR A 83 -13.21 -10.98 -0.95
N MET A 84 -13.69 -11.27 0.27
CA MET A 84 -13.64 -10.31 1.37
C MET A 84 -12.21 -9.95 1.77
N GLU A 85 -11.28 -10.92 1.71
CA GLU A 85 -9.87 -10.68 1.99
C GLU A 85 -9.25 -9.76 0.93
N GLU A 86 -9.58 -9.97 -0.34
CA GLU A 86 -9.18 -9.08 -1.43
C GLU A 86 -9.77 -7.67 -1.26
N GLY A 87 -11.03 -7.57 -0.83
CA GLY A 87 -11.67 -6.30 -0.52
C GLY A 87 -10.95 -5.53 0.59
N ALA A 88 -10.54 -6.21 1.67
CA ALA A 88 -9.77 -5.59 2.75
C ALA A 88 -8.36 -5.16 2.29
N LEU A 89 -7.77 -5.91 1.36
CA LEU A 89 -6.48 -5.60 0.76
C LEU A 89 -6.51 -4.45 -0.27
N LEU A 90 -7.70 -3.93 -0.63
CA LEU A 90 -7.78 -2.74 -1.48
C LEU A 90 -7.24 -1.49 -0.79
N GLU A 91 -7.26 -1.45 0.55
CA GLU A 91 -6.67 -0.35 1.33
C GLU A 91 -5.16 -0.24 1.06
N PRO A 92 -4.32 -1.24 1.37
CA PRO A 92 -2.89 -1.14 1.11
C PRO A 92 -2.58 -1.09 -0.39
N LEU A 93 -3.36 -1.78 -1.23
CA LEU A 93 -3.18 -1.70 -2.67
C LEU A 93 -3.39 -0.27 -3.20
N SER A 94 -4.32 0.49 -2.63
CA SER A 94 -4.55 1.89 -2.98
C SER A 94 -3.35 2.78 -2.64
N VAL A 95 -2.58 2.46 -1.59
CA VAL A 95 -1.30 3.13 -1.31
C VAL A 95 -0.31 2.89 -2.45
N GLY A 96 -0.19 1.64 -2.93
CA GLY A 96 0.66 1.31 -4.08
C GLY A 96 0.23 2.05 -5.36
N VAL A 97 -1.09 2.10 -5.64
CA VAL A 97 -1.66 2.86 -6.76
C VAL A 97 -1.29 4.33 -6.65
N HIS A 98 -1.49 4.94 -5.49
CA HIS A 98 -1.19 6.35 -5.28
C HIS A 98 0.31 6.64 -5.42
N ALA A 99 1.17 5.80 -4.85
CA ALA A 99 2.62 5.93 -4.94
C ALA A 99 3.10 5.86 -6.39
N CYS A 100 2.61 4.89 -7.17
CA CYS A 100 2.98 4.76 -8.58
C CYS A 100 2.47 5.93 -9.44
N LYS A 101 1.24 6.41 -9.18
CA LYS A 101 0.71 7.63 -9.83
C LYS A 101 1.54 8.87 -9.48
N ARG A 102 1.90 9.05 -8.21
CA ARG A 102 2.74 10.17 -7.73
C ARG A 102 4.15 10.11 -8.29
N ALA A 103 4.69 8.92 -8.50
CA ALA A 103 5.97 8.70 -9.15
C ALA A 103 5.94 8.96 -10.67
N GLY A 104 4.78 8.79 -11.30
CA GLY A 104 4.68 8.80 -12.76
C GLY A 104 5.12 7.49 -13.40
N VAL A 105 4.94 6.36 -12.71
CA VAL A 105 5.19 5.03 -13.30
C VAL A 105 4.34 4.88 -14.55
N SER A 106 4.97 4.42 -15.63
CA SER A 106 4.33 4.22 -16.93
C SER A 106 5.02 3.10 -17.70
N LEU A 107 4.56 2.87 -18.94
CA LEU A 107 5.12 1.83 -19.81
C LEU A 107 6.62 2.06 -20.03
N GLY A 108 7.43 1.05 -19.71
CA GLY A 108 8.89 1.09 -19.86
C GLY A 108 9.64 1.69 -18.67
N SER A 109 8.96 2.10 -17.59
CA SER A 109 9.63 2.61 -16.39
C SER A 109 10.54 1.57 -15.75
N ARG A 110 11.70 2.03 -15.26
CA ARG A 110 12.63 1.27 -14.42
C ARG A 110 12.51 1.75 -12.97
N VAL A 111 11.99 0.88 -12.10
CA VAL A 111 11.54 1.24 -10.74
C VAL A 111 12.39 0.53 -9.69
N LEU A 112 12.96 1.31 -8.78
CA LEU A 112 13.56 0.83 -7.54
C LEU A 112 12.53 0.91 -6.41
N ILE A 113 12.26 -0.19 -5.72
CA ILE A 113 11.38 -0.24 -4.54
C ILE A 113 12.26 -0.58 -3.34
N LEU A 114 12.26 0.28 -2.33
CA LEU A 114 13.05 0.05 -1.12
C LEU A 114 12.12 -0.45 -0.02
N GLY A 115 12.35 -1.70 0.41
CA GLY A 115 11.54 -2.43 1.37
C GLY A 115 10.57 -3.40 0.68
N ALA A 116 10.65 -4.68 1.04
CA ALA A 116 9.76 -5.76 0.62
C ALA A 116 8.71 -6.12 1.69
N GLY A 117 8.36 -5.16 2.55
CA GLY A 117 7.17 -5.24 3.39
C GLY A 117 5.87 -5.15 2.58
N PRO A 118 4.69 -5.24 3.22
CA PRO A 118 3.40 -5.24 2.52
C PRO A 118 3.22 -4.07 1.54
N ILE A 119 3.65 -2.86 1.91
CA ILE A 119 3.58 -1.65 1.07
C ILE A 119 4.50 -1.76 -0.16
N GLY A 120 5.70 -2.30 0.00
CA GLY A 120 6.61 -2.54 -1.12
C GLY A 120 6.06 -3.59 -2.09
N LEU A 121 5.47 -4.66 -1.57
CA LEU A 121 4.90 -5.73 -2.38
C LEU A 121 3.66 -5.27 -3.18
N VAL A 122 2.76 -4.46 -2.58
CA VAL A 122 1.66 -3.88 -3.35
C VAL A 122 2.14 -2.83 -4.35
N THR A 123 3.20 -2.08 -4.03
CA THR A 123 3.83 -1.15 -4.97
C THR A 123 4.43 -1.89 -6.17
N LEU A 124 5.09 -3.03 -5.95
CA LEU A 124 5.59 -3.92 -7.00
C LEU A 124 4.45 -4.34 -7.93
N LEU A 125 3.38 -4.90 -7.36
CA LEU A 125 2.22 -5.39 -8.13
C LEU A 125 1.58 -4.28 -8.98
N VAL A 126 1.47 -3.08 -8.43
CA VAL A 126 0.93 -1.92 -9.15
C VAL A 126 1.90 -1.46 -10.24
N ALA A 127 3.19 -1.31 -9.95
CA ALA A 127 4.17 -0.86 -10.91
C ALA A 127 4.22 -1.78 -12.15
N GLN A 128 4.19 -3.10 -11.94
CA GLN A 128 4.04 -4.09 -13.02
C GLN A 128 2.76 -3.85 -13.83
N SER A 129 1.62 -3.67 -13.16
CA SER A 129 0.33 -3.45 -13.83
C SER A 129 0.27 -2.14 -14.63
N MET A 130 1.12 -1.16 -14.30
CA MET A 130 1.26 0.12 -15.00
C MET A 130 2.27 0.08 -16.14
N GLY A 131 2.93 -1.07 -16.36
CA GLY A 131 3.84 -1.29 -17.49
C GLY A 131 5.31 -1.05 -17.20
N ALA A 132 5.72 -0.96 -15.92
CA ALA A 132 7.14 -0.97 -15.58
C ALA A 132 7.80 -2.27 -16.08
N THR A 133 8.93 -2.14 -16.76
CA THR A 133 9.63 -3.27 -17.40
C THR A 133 10.79 -3.79 -16.58
N GLU A 134 11.40 -2.95 -15.74
CA GLU A 134 12.42 -3.34 -14.78
C GLU A 134 12.00 -2.90 -13.39
N ILE A 135 11.95 -3.83 -12.44
CA ILE A 135 11.59 -3.55 -11.06
C ILE A 135 12.58 -4.28 -10.15
N LEU A 136 13.44 -3.50 -9.51
CA LEU A 136 14.31 -3.98 -8.43
C LEU A 136 13.64 -3.67 -7.10
N ILE A 137 13.53 -4.67 -6.23
CA ILE A 137 13.12 -4.49 -4.84
C ILE A 137 14.23 -4.89 -3.87
N THR A 138 14.45 -4.06 -2.85
CA THR A 138 15.48 -4.29 -1.83
C THR A 138 14.86 -4.51 -0.46
N ASP A 139 15.51 -5.31 0.40
CA ASP A 139 15.12 -5.52 1.79
C ASP A 139 16.30 -6.11 2.57
N LEU A 140 16.21 -6.11 3.90
CA LEU A 140 17.17 -6.76 4.80
C LEU A 140 16.81 -8.25 5.04
N VAL A 141 15.61 -8.68 4.65
CA VAL A 141 15.07 -10.01 4.94
C VAL A 141 14.87 -10.79 3.64
N GLN A 142 15.71 -11.82 3.43
CA GLN A 142 15.69 -12.65 2.23
C GLN A 142 14.31 -13.26 1.92
N HIS A 143 13.61 -13.78 2.92
CA HIS A 143 12.27 -14.36 2.74
C HIS A 143 11.26 -13.37 2.10
N ARG A 144 11.37 -12.07 2.40
CA ARG A 144 10.49 -11.06 1.78
C ARG A 144 10.84 -10.82 0.32
N LEU A 145 12.12 -10.87 -0.01
CA LEU A 145 12.61 -10.79 -1.39
C LEU A 145 12.20 -12.02 -2.20
N ASP A 146 12.22 -13.20 -1.60
CA ASP A 146 11.76 -14.43 -2.26
C ASP A 146 10.28 -14.30 -2.66
N ILE A 147 9.44 -13.80 -1.76
CA ILE A 147 8.03 -13.49 -2.07
C ILE A 147 7.92 -12.44 -3.17
N ALA A 148 8.74 -11.38 -3.12
CA ALA A 148 8.73 -10.36 -4.16
C ALA A 148 9.11 -10.93 -5.54
N LYS A 149 10.08 -11.86 -5.59
CA LYS A 149 10.45 -12.57 -6.81
C LYS A 149 9.30 -13.44 -7.34
N GLU A 150 8.62 -14.15 -6.45
CA GLU A 150 7.43 -14.95 -6.80
C GLU A 150 6.23 -14.11 -7.26
N LEU A 151 6.15 -12.84 -6.84
CA LEU A 151 5.18 -11.86 -7.32
C LEU A 151 5.63 -11.15 -8.61
N GLY A 152 6.83 -11.45 -9.10
CA GLY A 152 7.32 -11.03 -10.42
C GLY A 152 8.25 -9.83 -10.41
N ALA A 153 8.89 -9.49 -9.29
CA ALA A 153 10.03 -8.56 -9.32
C ALA A 153 11.07 -9.03 -10.34
N THR A 154 11.53 -8.15 -11.22
CA THR A 154 12.55 -8.53 -12.22
C THR A 154 13.87 -8.80 -11.51
N HIS A 155 14.18 -8.01 -10.48
CA HIS A 155 15.36 -8.18 -9.64
C HIS A 155 15.02 -8.06 -8.15
N THR A 156 15.83 -8.71 -7.33
CA THR A 156 15.82 -8.57 -5.88
C THR A 156 17.25 -8.34 -5.39
N LEU A 157 17.42 -7.51 -4.37
CA LEU A 157 18.73 -7.24 -3.77
C LEU A 157 18.63 -7.28 -2.25
N LEU A 158 19.32 -8.25 -1.65
CA LEU A 158 19.47 -8.34 -0.19
C LEU A 158 20.49 -7.30 0.26
N LEU A 159 20.08 -6.45 1.20
CA LEU A 159 20.95 -5.48 1.84
C LEU A 159 21.44 -6.03 3.17
N THR A 160 22.62 -5.60 3.59
CA THR A 160 23.20 -5.86 4.90
C THR A 160 23.37 -4.56 5.67
N SER A 161 23.45 -4.64 7.00
CA SER A 161 23.64 -3.46 7.85
C SER A 161 25.00 -2.79 7.66
N ASP A 162 25.97 -3.50 7.09
CA ASP A 162 27.35 -3.06 6.94
C ASP A 162 27.59 -2.37 5.59
N ASP A 163 26.61 -2.41 4.68
CA ASP A 163 26.74 -1.79 3.36
C ASP A 163 26.74 -0.26 3.45
N THR A 164 27.72 0.36 2.81
CA THR A 164 27.72 1.82 2.62
C THR A 164 26.74 2.22 1.53
N ALA A 165 26.21 3.44 1.58
CA ALA A 165 25.25 3.92 0.59
C ALA A 165 25.83 3.86 -0.83
N GLU A 166 27.10 4.19 -0.99
CA GLU A 166 27.82 4.17 -2.26
C GLU A 166 27.89 2.75 -2.84
N GLN A 167 28.26 1.75 -2.03
CA GLN A 167 28.29 0.35 -2.45
C GLN A 167 26.91 -0.15 -2.89
N VAL A 168 25.86 0.23 -2.16
CA VAL A 168 24.50 -0.19 -2.53
C VAL A 168 24.04 0.48 -3.83
N VAL A 169 24.39 1.74 -4.06
CA VAL A 169 24.09 2.43 -5.33
C VAL A 169 24.74 1.70 -6.50
N ASP A 170 26.03 1.36 -6.40
CA ASP A 170 26.74 0.61 -7.44
C ASP A 170 26.08 -0.76 -7.69
N CYS A 171 25.69 -1.48 -6.62
CA CYS A 171 24.96 -2.74 -6.72
C CYS A 171 23.59 -2.58 -7.41
N VAL A 172 22.85 -1.52 -7.08
CA VAL A 172 21.55 -1.21 -7.70
C VAL A 172 21.73 -0.98 -9.20
N HIS A 173 22.64 -0.09 -9.59
CA HIS A 173 22.91 0.24 -10.99
C HIS A 173 23.41 -0.96 -11.78
N HIS A 174 24.29 -1.77 -11.18
CA HIS A 174 24.77 -3.00 -11.81
C HIS A 174 23.65 -4.02 -12.02
N THR A 175 22.78 -4.22 -11.02
CA THR A 175 21.69 -5.19 -11.06
C THR A 175 20.61 -4.80 -12.08
N MET A 176 20.30 -3.51 -12.17
CA MET A 176 19.30 -2.98 -13.11
C MET A 176 19.87 -2.68 -14.50
N PHE A 177 21.18 -2.85 -14.71
CA PHE A 177 21.95 -2.47 -15.89
C PHE A 177 21.97 -0.97 -16.24
N GLU A 178 21.11 -0.16 -15.62
CA GLU A 178 20.98 1.29 -15.76
C GLU A 178 20.33 1.90 -14.49
N ASP A 179 20.54 3.21 -14.26
CA ASP A 179 19.99 3.96 -13.12
C ASP A 179 18.46 4.04 -13.13
N PRO A 180 17.74 3.72 -12.04
CA PRO A 180 16.28 3.76 -12.00
C PRO A 180 15.71 5.15 -12.35
N ASP A 181 14.64 5.18 -13.15
CA ASP A 181 13.84 6.39 -13.41
C ASP A 181 13.17 6.89 -12.13
N ILE A 182 12.73 5.93 -11.32
CA ILE A 182 11.84 6.12 -10.19
C ILE A 182 12.36 5.28 -9.04
N SER A 183 12.47 5.88 -7.86
CA SER A 183 12.64 5.15 -6.60
C SER A 183 11.46 5.37 -5.68
N ILE A 184 10.92 4.31 -5.08
CA ILE A 184 9.79 4.37 -4.14
C ILE A 184 10.24 3.79 -2.80
N ASP A 185 10.44 4.67 -1.82
CA ASP A 185 10.84 4.31 -0.46
C ASP A 185 9.63 3.88 0.38
N CYS A 186 9.53 2.57 0.61
CA CYS A 186 8.50 1.94 1.42
C CYS A 186 8.97 1.59 2.84
N CYS A 187 10.21 1.94 3.19
CA CYS A 187 10.80 1.72 4.53
C CYS A 187 10.57 2.92 5.45
N GLY A 188 10.82 4.14 4.94
CA GLY A 188 10.85 5.36 5.76
C GLY A 188 12.09 5.51 6.63
N ALA A 189 13.08 4.62 6.48
CA ALA A 189 14.37 4.77 7.15
C ALA A 189 15.22 5.81 6.43
N GLU A 190 15.93 6.67 7.18
CA GLU A 190 16.78 7.72 6.60
C GLU A 190 17.77 7.14 5.56
N ASN A 191 18.44 6.04 5.87
CA ASN A 191 19.38 5.39 4.95
C ASN A 191 18.70 4.91 3.65
N SER A 192 17.45 4.44 3.73
CA SER A 192 16.64 4.05 2.57
C SER A 192 16.35 5.26 1.70
N THR A 193 15.85 6.35 2.28
CA THR A 193 15.55 7.58 1.53
C THR A 193 16.81 8.18 0.90
N ARG A 194 17.95 8.15 1.61
CA ARG A 194 19.25 8.59 1.08
C ARG A 194 19.69 7.76 -0.11
N LEU A 195 19.60 6.43 -0.01
CA LEU A 195 19.86 5.51 -1.12
C LEU A 195 18.96 5.80 -2.32
N ALA A 196 17.66 6.02 -2.11
CA ALA A 196 16.73 6.39 -3.17
C ALA A 196 17.21 7.63 -3.94
N ILE A 197 17.64 8.67 -3.21
CA ILE A 197 18.13 9.91 -3.81
C ILE A 197 19.39 9.65 -4.63
N PHE A 198 20.38 8.94 -4.08
CA PHE A 198 21.63 8.68 -4.79
C PHE A 198 21.46 7.77 -6.00
N ALA A 199 20.62 6.73 -5.91
CA ALA A 199 20.44 5.74 -6.97
C ALA A 199 19.57 6.23 -8.14
N THR A 200 18.58 7.09 -7.87
CA THR A 200 17.67 7.60 -8.92
C THR A 200 18.44 8.41 -9.95
N ARG A 201 18.18 8.19 -11.24
CA ARG A 201 18.84 8.92 -12.33
C ARG A 201 18.57 10.43 -12.30
N ALA A 202 19.37 11.21 -13.02
CA ALA A 202 19.09 12.63 -13.23
C ALA A 202 17.75 12.85 -13.95
N GLY A 203 16.97 13.83 -13.48
CA GLY A 203 15.59 14.09 -13.93
C GLY A 203 14.57 13.06 -13.46
N GLY A 204 14.95 12.12 -12.59
CA GLY A 204 14.08 11.07 -12.06
C GLY A 204 13.24 11.52 -10.86
N VAL A 205 12.50 10.57 -10.28
CA VAL A 205 11.57 10.85 -9.16
C VAL A 205 11.81 9.89 -7.99
N VAL A 206 11.98 10.44 -6.80
CA VAL A 206 11.92 9.72 -5.53
C VAL A 206 10.55 9.95 -4.89
N VAL A 207 9.85 8.86 -4.56
CA VAL A 207 8.61 8.88 -3.79
C VAL A 207 8.84 8.32 -2.40
N ILE A 208 8.51 9.11 -1.37
CA ILE A 208 8.60 8.69 0.04
C ILE A 208 7.21 8.25 0.51
N VAL A 209 7.06 6.96 0.77
CA VAL A 209 5.81 6.33 1.25
C VAL A 209 5.94 5.91 2.71
N GLY A 210 7.08 5.32 3.08
CA GLY A 210 7.35 4.89 4.44
C GLY A 210 7.39 6.08 5.40
N MET A 211 6.75 5.94 6.55
CA MET A 211 6.76 6.97 7.59
C MET A 211 7.92 6.73 8.55
N GLY A 212 8.91 7.62 8.48
CA GLY A 212 10.13 7.57 9.28
C GLY A 212 10.10 8.45 10.52
N LEU A 213 11.31 8.86 10.94
CA LEU A 213 11.49 9.90 11.94
C LEU A 213 10.92 11.24 11.43
N PRO A 214 10.47 12.14 12.33
CA PRO A 214 9.97 13.46 11.95
C PRO A 214 10.99 14.31 11.17
N GLU A 215 12.28 14.10 11.42
CA GLU A 215 13.39 14.76 10.73
C GLU A 215 14.39 13.72 10.23
N MET A 216 14.92 13.95 9.02
CA MET A 216 15.94 13.09 8.38
C MET A 216 17.01 13.94 7.70
N LYS A 217 18.27 13.49 7.73
CA LYS A 217 19.40 14.13 7.06
C LYS A 217 19.58 13.61 5.63
N LEU A 218 18.96 14.31 4.69
CA LEU A 218 18.95 13.94 3.26
C LEU A 218 19.97 14.72 2.42
N PRO A 219 20.57 14.11 1.39
CA PRO A 219 21.54 14.75 0.49
C PRO A 219 20.83 15.63 -0.55
N LEU A 220 20.12 16.67 -0.10
CA LEU A 220 19.30 17.52 -0.99
C LEU A 220 20.11 18.22 -2.09
N PHE A 221 21.38 18.55 -1.86
CA PHE A 221 22.25 19.11 -2.91
C PHE A 221 22.48 18.12 -4.05
N ASN A 222 22.56 16.80 -3.77
CA ASN A 222 22.69 15.77 -4.81
C ASN A 222 21.42 15.70 -5.67
N ALA A 223 20.24 15.73 -5.04
CA ALA A 223 18.97 15.77 -5.77
C ALA A 223 18.86 17.06 -6.61
N LEU A 224 19.18 18.22 -6.00
CA LEU A 224 19.16 19.52 -6.66
C LEU A 224 20.06 19.56 -7.89
N ALA A 225 21.31 19.10 -7.77
CA ALA A 225 22.28 19.15 -8.86
C ALA A 225 21.91 18.27 -10.07
N ARG A 226 20.97 17.34 -9.90
CA ARG A 226 20.54 16.37 -10.91
C ARG A 226 19.06 16.47 -11.25
N GLU A 227 18.37 17.49 -10.75
CA GLU A 227 16.93 17.70 -10.93
C GLU A 227 16.09 16.46 -10.55
N VAL A 228 16.42 15.80 -9.43
CA VAL A 228 15.63 14.68 -8.90
C VAL A 228 14.50 15.21 -8.04
N ASP A 229 13.27 14.96 -8.46
CA ASP A 229 12.08 15.31 -7.70
C ASP A 229 11.92 14.43 -6.46
N ILE A 230 11.57 15.03 -5.32
CA ILE A 230 11.25 14.29 -4.09
C ILE A 230 9.78 14.55 -3.75
N ARG A 231 8.96 13.49 -3.72
CA ARG A 231 7.51 13.58 -3.58
C ARG A 231 7.04 12.69 -2.42
N GLY A 232 6.27 13.23 -1.48
CA GLY A 232 5.66 12.42 -0.41
C GLY A 232 4.40 11.70 -0.85
N VAL A 233 4.01 10.63 -0.16
CA VAL A 233 2.69 10.01 -0.28
C VAL A 233 1.99 10.08 1.06
N PHE A 234 0.75 10.56 1.07
CA PHE A 234 -0.10 10.53 2.25
C PHE A 234 -1.37 9.76 1.92
N ARG A 235 -1.39 8.47 2.29
CA ARG A 235 -2.48 7.53 2.02
C ARG A 235 -2.74 7.43 0.50
N TYR A 236 -3.90 7.89 0.05
CA TYR A 236 -4.38 7.79 -1.33
C TYR A 236 -5.61 8.68 -1.55
N CYS A 237 -5.92 9.02 -2.81
CA CYS A 237 -7.17 9.69 -3.17
C CYS A 237 -7.62 9.29 -4.59
N ASN A 238 -8.88 8.90 -4.74
CA ASN A 238 -9.47 8.40 -6.00
C ASN A 238 -8.75 7.13 -6.53
N ASP A 239 -8.24 6.29 -5.62
CA ASP A 239 -7.42 5.13 -5.97
C ASP A 239 -8.13 3.79 -5.74
N TYR A 240 -9.13 3.74 -4.84
CA TYR A 240 -9.87 2.52 -4.52
C TYR A 240 -10.55 1.87 -5.72
N ALA A 241 -11.16 2.68 -6.60
CA ALA A 241 -11.79 2.16 -7.82
C ALA A 241 -10.77 1.51 -8.77
N ALA A 242 -9.57 2.09 -8.89
CA ALA A 242 -8.50 1.52 -9.71
C ALA A 242 -7.93 0.24 -9.06
N ALA A 243 -7.69 0.25 -7.74
CA ALA A 243 -7.28 -0.93 -7.00
C ALA A 243 -8.28 -2.09 -7.16
N LEU A 244 -9.59 -1.80 -7.04
CA LEU A 244 -10.65 -2.79 -7.29
C LEU A 244 -10.61 -3.30 -8.73
N ALA A 245 -10.44 -2.44 -9.73
CA ALA A 245 -10.39 -2.86 -11.13
C ALA A 245 -9.16 -3.74 -11.43
N LEU A 246 -8.01 -3.47 -10.81
CA LEU A 246 -6.80 -4.29 -10.95
C LEU A 246 -7.03 -5.71 -10.42
N VAL A 247 -7.62 -5.83 -9.23
CA VAL A 247 -7.95 -7.13 -8.62
C VAL A 247 -9.06 -7.85 -9.39
N ALA A 248 -10.16 -7.15 -9.69
CA ALA A 248 -11.32 -7.74 -10.35
C ALA A 248 -11.01 -8.21 -11.79
N SER A 249 -10.05 -7.58 -12.47
CA SER A 249 -9.61 -8.03 -13.80
C SER A 249 -8.55 -9.14 -13.77
N GLY A 250 -8.09 -9.55 -12.59
CA GLY A 250 -7.03 -10.56 -12.43
C GLY A 250 -5.62 -10.06 -12.78
N ARG A 251 -5.45 -8.77 -13.10
CA ARG A 251 -4.12 -8.18 -13.37
C ARG A 251 -3.23 -8.16 -12.14
N VAL A 252 -3.83 -8.08 -10.95
CA VAL A 252 -3.12 -8.12 -9.67
C VAL A 252 -3.77 -9.17 -8.79
N THR A 253 -2.96 -10.08 -8.24
CA THR A 253 -3.40 -11.06 -7.23
C THR A 253 -2.83 -10.70 -5.86
N VAL A 254 -3.68 -10.20 -4.96
CA VAL A 254 -3.26 -9.80 -3.61
C VAL A 254 -3.40 -10.89 -2.55
N LYS A 255 -4.11 -11.99 -2.84
CA LYS A 255 -4.40 -13.07 -1.88
C LYS A 255 -3.13 -13.64 -1.22
N ARG A 256 -2.04 -13.73 -1.98
CA ARG A 256 -0.75 -14.28 -1.52
C ARG A 256 -0.06 -13.44 -0.46
N LEU A 257 -0.49 -12.17 -0.28
CA LEU A 257 0.06 -11.31 0.77
C LEU A 257 -0.43 -11.73 2.16
N VAL A 258 -1.59 -12.38 2.26
CA VAL A 258 -2.14 -12.85 3.54
C VAL A 258 -1.43 -14.12 3.96
N THR A 259 -0.63 -14.02 5.03
CA THR A 259 0.12 -15.17 5.55
C THR A 259 -0.51 -15.75 6.81
N HIS A 260 -1.26 -14.95 7.56
CA HIS A 260 -1.87 -15.39 8.81
C HIS A 260 -3.33 -14.95 8.91
N HIS A 261 -4.14 -15.80 9.51
CA HIS A 261 -5.55 -15.56 9.77
C HIS A 261 -5.86 -15.80 11.24
N PHE A 262 -6.62 -14.91 11.83
CA PHE A 262 -7.08 -14.99 13.22
C PHE A 262 -8.56 -14.62 13.28
N ASP A 263 -9.31 -15.21 14.19
CA ASP A 263 -10.64 -14.72 14.51
C ASP A 263 -10.55 -13.45 15.37
N ILE A 264 -11.60 -12.64 15.40
CA ILE A 264 -11.62 -11.40 16.22
C ILE A 264 -11.33 -11.66 17.72
N MET A 265 -11.65 -12.85 18.25
CA MET A 265 -11.35 -13.20 19.64
C MET A 265 -9.85 -13.42 19.88
N GLU A 266 -9.07 -13.63 18.83
CA GLU A 266 -7.61 -13.80 18.85
C GLU A 266 -6.87 -12.51 18.48
N THR A 267 -7.55 -11.36 18.51
CA THR A 267 -6.96 -10.06 18.11
C THR A 267 -5.62 -9.81 18.78
N GLN A 268 -5.47 -10.07 20.09
CA GLN A 268 -4.18 -9.87 20.77
C GLN A 268 -3.05 -10.67 20.11
N LYS A 269 -3.27 -11.97 19.86
CA LYS A 269 -2.30 -12.86 19.21
C LYS A 269 -1.99 -12.42 17.77
N ALA A 270 -3.00 -11.89 17.06
CA ALA A 270 -2.82 -11.34 15.73
C ALA A 270 -1.85 -10.14 15.73
N PHE A 271 -1.98 -9.24 16.71
CA PHE A 271 -1.08 -8.10 16.88
C PHE A 271 0.32 -8.52 17.34
N GLU A 272 0.44 -9.48 18.24
CA GLU A 272 1.73 -10.05 18.66
C GLU A 272 2.47 -10.69 17.46
N THR A 273 1.76 -11.42 16.61
CA THR A 273 2.29 -12.03 15.38
C THR A 273 2.73 -10.96 14.38
N ALA A 274 1.91 -9.92 14.17
CA ALA A 274 2.26 -8.80 13.30
C ALA A 274 3.51 -8.04 13.79
N HIS A 275 3.63 -7.86 15.11
CA HIS A 275 4.75 -7.15 15.73
C HIS A 275 6.05 -7.94 15.69
N SER A 276 6.02 -9.24 15.98
CA SER A 276 7.24 -10.06 16.06
C SER A 276 7.86 -10.32 14.68
N GLY A 277 7.06 -10.31 13.62
CA GLY A 277 7.50 -10.68 12.27
C GLY A 277 7.90 -12.16 12.12
N THR A 278 7.77 -12.97 13.18
CA THR A 278 8.15 -14.38 13.19
C THR A 278 7.21 -15.22 12.34
N GLY A 279 7.75 -16.20 11.61
CA GLY A 279 6.93 -17.09 10.78
C GLY A 279 6.60 -16.54 9.39
N GLY A 280 7.42 -15.61 8.87
CA GLY A 280 7.24 -15.11 7.50
C GLY A 280 6.02 -14.19 7.34
N VAL A 281 5.75 -13.36 8.36
CA VAL A 281 4.59 -12.47 8.35
C VAL A 281 4.73 -11.41 7.25
N ILE A 282 3.68 -11.29 6.42
CA ILE A 282 3.49 -10.19 5.46
C ILE A 282 2.22 -9.46 5.85
N LYS A 283 1.04 -10.07 5.62
CA LYS A 283 -0.24 -9.53 6.06
C LYS A 283 -0.93 -10.49 7.03
N VAL A 284 -1.36 -9.95 8.16
CA VAL A 284 -2.23 -10.62 9.12
C VAL A 284 -3.67 -10.18 8.87
N MET A 285 -4.58 -11.14 8.70
CA MET A 285 -6.01 -10.88 8.53
C MET A 285 -6.77 -11.26 9.78
N ILE A 286 -7.62 -10.35 10.29
CA ILE A 286 -8.52 -10.63 11.42
C ILE A 286 -9.96 -10.76 10.90
N HIS A 287 -10.55 -11.93 11.11
CA HIS A 287 -11.88 -12.28 10.67
C HIS A 287 -12.91 -11.87 11.73
N VAL A 288 -13.69 -10.83 11.41
CA VAL A 288 -14.79 -10.34 12.26
C VAL A 288 -16.07 -11.18 12.13
N GLN A 289 -16.05 -12.27 11.37
CA GLN A 289 -17.03 -13.35 11.24
C GLN A 289 -16.27 -14.60 10.77
N PRO A 290 -16.75 -15.85 10.96
CA PRO A 290 -16.02 -17.03 10.52
C PRO A 290 -15.55 -16.93 9.07
N ARG A 291 -14.29 -17.25 8.81
CA ARG A 291 -13.67 -17.17 7.47
C ARG A 291 -14.57 -17.86 6.44
N ASN A 292 -14.74 -17.24 5.27
CA ASN A 292 -15.61 -17.69 4.17
C ASN A 292 -17.12 -17.58 4.35
N THR A 293 -17.62 -17.01 5.45
CA THR A 293 -19.07 -16.81 5.63
C THR A 293 -19.68 -15.96 4.50
N ASN A 294 -18.95 -14.94 4.03
CA ASN A 294 -19.44 -13.97 3.06
C ASN A 294 -18.77 -14.07 1.69
N ASN A 295 -18.04 -15.15 1.39
CA ASN A 295 -17.48 -15.38 0.07
C ASN A 295 -18.41 -16.30 -0.74
N PRO A 296 -18.78 -15.95 -1.99
CA PRO A 296 -19.58 -16.82 -2.84
C PRO A 296 -18.90 -18.16 -3.14
N VAL A 297 -17.57 -18.13 -3.32
CA VAL A 297 -16.72 -19.31 -3.44
C VAL A 297 -15.92 -19.45 -2.15
N LYS A 298 -16.08 -20.58 -1.46
CA LYS A 298 -15.31 -20.89 -0.24
C LYS A 298 -13.90 -21.32 -0.64
N PHE A 299 -12.90 -20.83 0.10
CA PHE A 299 -11.53 -21.35 0.05
C PHE A 299 -11.45 -22.70 0.76
#